data_AF-I0LBQ5-F1
#
_entry.id   AF-I0LBQ5-F1
#
_cell.length_a   1.000
_cell.length_b   1.000
_cell.length_c   1.000
_cell.angle_alpha   90.00
_cell.angle_beta   90.00
_cell.angle_gamma   90.00
#
_symmetry.space_group_name_H-M   'P 1'
#
loop_
_entity.id
_entity.type
_entity.pdbx_description
1 polymer ?
#
loop_
_entity_poly.entity_id
_entity_poly.type
_entity_poly.pdbx_seq_one_letter_code
_entity_poly.pdbx_strand_id
1 'polypeptide(L)'
;MTGRRRDLPDGATSAARGIVAQAARSMMRRADDVAGEAAEAATTRAARRVPQGFTERQWTRFARGARQTQRQAGLPDGDLVAHGSRVRGTARPDSDIDVALIVDDKTFFDLAERSLSRAPDGTRLRKTMLRRINENGQLASFDLGTDFTHLRRELMDSHVPHKVQFSVLRRGGKFDNGPFLPLD
;
A
#
# COMPACT_ATOMS: atom_id res chain seq x y z
N MET A 1 2.48 41.48 73.88
CA MET A 1 3.33 40.84 72.86
C MET A 1 2.54 39.68 72.24
N THR A 2 1.81 39.92 71.15
CA THR A 2 2.17 39.58 69.75
C THR A 2 2.41 38.09 69.51
N GLY A 3 1.50 37.46 68.75
CA GLY A 3 1.67 36.12 68.21
C GLY A 3 0.50 35.60 67.37
N ARG A 4 0.14 36.27 66.27
CA ARG A 4 -0.70 35.70 65.19
C ARG A 4 0.09 34.63 64.44
N ARG A 5 -0.47 33.44 64.26
CA ARG A 5 -0.27 32.64 63.03
C ARG A 5 -1.63 32.23 62.48
N ARG A 6 -1.71 32.38 61.16
CA ARG A 6 -2.89 32.30 60.30
C ARG A 6 -3.17 30.85 59.95
N ASP A 7 -4.40 30.41 60.18
CA ASP A 7 -4.95 29.25 59.47
C ASP A 7 -5.26 29.66 58.03
N LEU A 8 -4.77 28.87 57.07
CA LEU A 8 -5.10 28.97 55.66
C LEU A 8 -6.48 28.34 55.41
N PRO A 9 -7.35 28.92 54.58
CA PRO A 9 -8.66 28.35 54.29
C PRO A 9 -8.55 27.21 53.26
N ASP A 10 -8.96 26.01 53.67
CA ASP A 10 -9.12 24.77 52.88
C ASP A 10 -10.29 24.81 51.86
N GLY A 11 -10.58 25.99 51.29
CA GLY A 11 -11.76 26.20 50.44
C GLY A 11 -11.50 26.16 48.92
N ALA A 12 -10.24 26.25 48.48
CA ALA A 12 -9.93 26.42 47.05
C ALA A 12 -9.78 25.09 46.27
N THR A 13 -9.81 23.94 46.96
CA THR A 13 -9.38 22.66 46.40
C THR A 13 -10.52 21.82 45.80
N SER A 14 -11.78 22.16 46.09
CA SER A 14 -12.96 21.40 45.63
C SER A 14 -13.44 21.81 44.22
N ALA A 15 -13.60 23.11 43.97
CA ALA A 15 -14.09 23.62 42.68
C ALA A 15 -13.10 23.35 41.53
N ALA A 16 -11.78 23.49 41.79
CA ALA A 16 -10.74 23.20 40.80
C ALA A 16 -10.69 21.71 40.42
N ARG A 17 -10.93 20.79 41.38
CA ARG A 17 -11.00 19.34 41.10
C ARG A 17 -12.21 18.98 40.24
N GLY A 18 -13.35 19.65 40.43
CA GLY A 18 -14.56 19.43 39.62
C GLY A 18 -14.39 19.81 38.15
N ILE A 19 -13.74 20.96 37.89
CA ILE A 19 -13.49 21.48 36.53
C ILE A 19 -12.49 20.58 35.78
N VAL A 20 -11.40 20.17 36.44
CA VAL A 20 -10.41 19.26 35.85
C VAL A 20 -11.02 17.89 35.54
N ALA A 21 -11.87 17.36 36.41
CA ALA A 21 -12.57 16.10 36.17
C ALA A 21 -13.59 16.18 35.03
N GLN A 22 -14.25 17.34 34.85
CA GLN A 22 -15.18 17.57 33.74
C GLN A 22 -14.44 17.73 32.40
N ALA A 23 -13.29 18.41 32.40
CA ALA A 23 -12.44 18.53 31.23
C ALA A 23 -11.86 17.16 30.80
N ALA A 24 -11.40 16.35 31.76
CA ALA A 24 -10.91 15.01 31.51
C ALA A 24 -11.98 14.09 30.88
N ARG A 25 -13.22 14.10 31.42
CA ARG A 25 -14.34 13.33 30.84
C ARG A 25 -14.75 13.81 29.44
N SER A 26 -14.63 15.10 29.17
CA SER A 26 -14.91 15.67 27.84
C SER A 26 -13.84 15.28 26.82
N MET A 27 -12.56 15.28 27.22
CA MET A 27 -11.46 14.80 26.39
C MET A 27 -11.53 13.29 26.12
N MET A 28 -11.94 12.50 27.12
CA MET A 28 -12.10 11.05 26.97
C MET A 28 -13.24 10.70 26.02
N ARG A 29 -14.39 11.37 26.13
CA ARG A 29 -15.48 11.24 25.15
C ARG A 29 -15.06 11.64 23.74
N ARG A 30 -14.33 12.75 23.58
CA ARG A 30 -13.77 13.11 22.26
C ARG A 30 -12.78 12.06 21.74
N ALA A 31 -11.98 11.45 22.60
CA ALA A 31 -11.06 10.39 22.19
C ALA A 31 -11.83 9.13 21.76
N ASP A 32 -12.91 8.79 22.46
CA ASP A 32 -13.79 7.67 22.10
C ASP A 32 -14.59 7.95 20.82
N ASP A 33 -15.06 9.20 20.61
CA ASP A 33 -15.75 9.63 19.39
C ASP A 33 -14.79 9.62 18.19
N VAL A 34 -13.55 10.10 18.36
CA VAL A 34 -12.50 10.06 17.31
C VAL A 34 -12.07 8.61 17.02
N ALA A 35 -11.99 7.76 18.05
CA ALA A 35 -11.72 6.34 17.88
C ALA A 35 -12.89 5.63 17.18
N GLY A 36 -14.13 6.03 17.48
CA GLY A 36 -15.35 5.59 16.82
C GLY A 36 -15.38 5.97 15.34
N GLU A 37 -15.11 7.23 15.01
CA GLU A 37 -15.01 7.70 13.61
C GLU A 37 -13.85 7.04 12.85
N ALA A 38 -12.70 6.82 13.51
CA ALA A 38 -11.58 6.11 12.90
C ALA A 38 -11.87 4.62 12.66
N ALA A 39 -12.58 3.98 13.58
CA ALA A 39 -13.04 2.60 13.44
C ALA A 39 -14.15 2.48 12.39
N GLU A 40 -15.07 3.44 12.31
CA GLU A 40 -16.14 3.50 11.31
C GLU A 40 -15.57 3.82 9.92
N ALA A 41 -14.57 4.70 9.80
CA ALA A 41 -13.79 4.90 8.58
C ALA A 41 -12.99 3.66 8.18
N ALA A 42 -12.42 2.92 9.15
CA ALA A 42 -11.76 1.64 8.91
C ALA A 42 -12.74 0.52 8.49
N THR A 43 -13.98 0.56 8.98
CA THR A 43 -15.03 -0.42 8.69
C THR A 43 -15.76 -0.11 7.38
N THR A 44 -15.97 1.17 7.05
CA THR A 44 -16.48 1.64 5.74
C THR A 44 -15.43 1.42 4.64
N ARG A 45 -14.15 1.34 5.01
CA ARG A 45 -13.04 0.86 4.18
C ARG A 45 -12.98 -0.67 4.13
N ALA A 46 -14.13 -1.32 3.95
CA ALA A 46 -14.14 -2.63 3.32
C ALA A 46 -13.29 -2.53 2.03
N ALA A 47 -12.38 -3.49 1.81
CA ALA A 47 -11.52 -3.49 0.63
C ALA A 47 -12.39 -3.26 -0.60
N ARG A 48 -12.24 -2.08 -1.22
CA ARG A 48 -13.05 -1.71 -2.38
C ARG A 48 -12.87 -2.81 -3.43
N ARG A 49 -13.98 -3.38 -3.91
CA ARG A 49 -13.93 -4.36 -5.01
C ARG A 49 -13.41 -3.76 -6.32
N VAL A 50 -13.49 -2.43 -6.43
CA VAL A 50 -13.00 -1.64 -7.56
C VAL A 50 -12.11 -0.50 -7.04
N PRO A 51 -10.85 -0.38 -7.51
CA PRO A 51 -9.96 0.69 -7.07
C PRO A 51 -10.47 2.10 -7.39
N GLN A 52 -10.01 3.08 -6.63
CA GLN A 52 -10.37 4.49 -6.83
C GLN A 52 -10.03 4.95 -8.25
N GLY A 53 -11.01 5.58 -8.91
CA GLY A 53 -10.88 6.10 -10.26
C GLY A 53 -11.12 5.07 -11.37
N PHE A 54 -11.70 3.91 -11.04
CA PHE A 54 -12.12 2.89 -12.00
C PHE A 54 -13.63 2.71 -11.97
N THR A 55 -14.19 2.42 -13.15
CA THR A 55 -15.50 1.77 -13.27
C THR A 55 -15.34 0.25 -13.16
N GLU A 56 -16.42 -0.48 -12.81
CA GLU A 56 -16.42 -1.94 -12.78
C GLU A 56 -15.98 -2.57 -14.12
N ARG A 57 -16.44 -1.99 -15.24
CA ARG A 57 -16.08 -2.46 -16.59
C ARG A 57 -14.59 -2.29 -16.89
N GLN A 58 -14.01 -1.14 -16.53
CA GLN A 58 -12.57 -0.91 -16.68
C GLN A 58 -11.79 -1.90 -15.81
N TRP A 59 -12.20 -2.08 -14.56
CA TRP A 59 -11.54 -2.98 -13.63
C TRP A 59 -11.59 -4.44 -14.09
N THR A 60 -12.76 -4.91 -14.53
CA THR A 60 -12.93 -6.28 -15.04
C THR A 60 -12.02 -6.55 -16.25
N ARG A 61 -11.89 -5.58 -17.16
CA ARG A 61 -10.99 -5.72 -18.31
C ARG A 61 -9.53 -5.66 -17.90
N PHE A 62 -9.19 -4.78 -16.99
CA PHE A 62 -7.84 -4.66 -16.45
C PHE A 62 -7.39 -5.95 -15.76
N ALA A 63 -8.24 -6.58 -14.93
CA ALA A 63 -7.94 -7.84 -14.27
C ALA A 63 -7.74 -8.98 -15.28
N ARG A 64 -8.64 -9.12 -16.26
CA ARG A 64 -8.47 -10.09 -17.37
C ARG A 64 -7.17 -9.86 -18.14
N GLY A 65 -6.87 -8.59 -18.43
CA GLY A 65 -5.65 -8.15 -19.09
C GLY A 65 -4.41 -8.56 -18.31
N ALA A 66 -4.37 -8.29 -17.00
CA ALA A 66 -3.27 -8.67 -16.13
C ALA A 66 -3.01 -10.19 -16.14
N ARG A 67 -4.07 -11.00 -16.04
CA ARG A 67 -3.97 -12.47 -16.12
C ARG A 67 -3.51 -12.95 -17.49
N GLN A 68 -3.98 -12.31 -18.56
CA GLN A 68 -3.52 -12.63 -19.91
C GLN A 68 -2.05 -12.25 -20.11
N THR A 69 -1.61 -11.10 -19.60
CA THR A 69 -0.20 -10.67 -19.62
C THR A 69 0.67 -11.68 -18.86
N GLN A 70 0.28 -12.11 -17.66
CA GLN A 70 1.02 -13.14 -16.90
C GLN A 70 1.22 -14.41 -17.73
N ARG A 71 0.14 -14.96 -18.30
CA ARG A 71 0.17 -16.19 -19.11
C ARG A 71 1.00 -16.02 -20.38
N GLN A 72 0.76 -14.97 -21.15
CA GLN A 72 1.42 -14.76 -22.45
C GLN A 72 2.90 -14.40 -22.31
N ALA A 73 3.28 -13.72 -21.23
CA ALA A 73 4.68 -13.44 -20.94
C ALA A 73 5.43 -14.64 -20.32
N GLY A 74 4.75 -15.76 -20.09
CA GLY A 74 5.34 -16.94 -19.44
C GLY A 74 5.80 -16.67 -18.00
N LEU A 75 5.13 -15.75 -17.30
CA LEU A 75 5.38 -15.52 -15.89
C LEU A 75 4.85 -16.71 -15.07
N PRO A 76 5.52 -17.07 -13.96
CA PRO A 76 5.09 -18.18 -13.11
C PRO A 76 3.76 -17.91 -12.44
N ASP A 77 3.17 -18.97 -11.89
CA ASP A 77 2.04 -18.85 -10.98
C ASP A 77 2.44 -18.11 -9.70
N GLY A 78 1.49 -17.39 -9.12
CA GLY A 78 1.68 -16.57 -7.93
C GLY A 78 0.43 -15.74 -7.66
N ASP A 79 0.47 -14.95 -6.59
CA ASP A 79 -0.65 -14.09 -6.23
C ASP A 79 -0.59 -12.83 -7.10
N LEU A 80 -1.43 -12.77 -8.13
CA LEU A 80 -1.57 -11.59 -8.97
C LEU A 80 -2.58 -10.63 -8.34
N VAL A 81 -2.11 -9.48 -7.88
CA VAL A 81 -2.89 -8.53 -7.09
C VAL A 81 -2.65 -7.09 -7.54
N ALA A 82 -3.61 -6.22 -7.32
CA ALA A 82 -3.37 -4.79 -7.28
C ALA A 82 -3.19 -4.30 -5.84
N HIS A 83 -2.47 -3.19 -5.69
CA HIS A 83 -2.23 -2.57 -4.39
C HIS A 83 -2.05 -1.05 -4.51
N GLY A 84 -1.37 -0.46 -3.53
CA GLY A 84 -1.03 0.96 -3.55
C GLY A 84 -2.20 1.89 -3.28
N SER A 85 -2.04 3.14 -3.68
CA SER A 85 -2.92 4.24 -3.26
C SER A 85 -4.35 4.11 -3.79
N ARG A 86 -4.53 3.61 -5.03
CA ARG A 86 -5.87 3.45 -5.65
C ARG A 86 -6.69 2.36 -4.97
N VAL A 87 -6.06 1.24 -4.60
CA VAL A 87 -6.71 0.18 -3.81
C VAL A 87 -7.02 0.69 -2.40
N ARG A 88 -6.08 1.43 -1.78
CA ARG A 88 -6.29 2.05 -0.45
C ARG A 88 -7.36 3.14 -0.42
N GLY A 89 -7.72 3.71 -1.57
CA GLY A 89 -8.66 4.82 -1.70
C GLY A 89 -8.07 6.20 -1.38
N THR A 90 -6.74 6.33 -1.42
CA THR A 90 -5.99 7.55 -1.10
C THR A 90 -5.19 8.09 -2.29
N ALA A 91 -5.61 7.73 -3.51
CA ALA A 91 -4.92 8.13 -4.73
C ALA A 91 -5.18 9.60 -5.06
N ARG A 92 -4.10 10.28 -5.47
CA ARG A 92 -4.16 11.60 -6.13
C ARG A 92 -4.61 11.41 -7.59
N PRO A 93 -5.09 12.48 -8.26
CA PRO A 93 -5.55 12.39 -9.65
C PRO A 93 -4.54 11.74 -10.61
N ASP A 94 -3.25 12.03 -10.42
CA ASP A 94 -2.12 11.57 -11.21
C ASP A 94 -1.49 10.26 -10.71
N SER A 95 -2.06 9.60 -9.70
CA SER A 95 -1.48 8.39 -9.13
C SER A 95 -1.56 7.21 -10.09
N ASP A 96 -0.56 6.35 -10.07
CA ASP A 96 -0.54 5.13 -10.88
C ASP A 96 -1.49 4.06 -10.30
N ILE A 97 -1.77 3.01 -11.09
CA ILE A 97 -2.30 1.74 -10.57
C ILE A 97 -1.15 0.75 -10.44
N ASP A 98 -0.94 0.25 -9.23
CA ASP A 98 0.16 -0.67 -8.92
C ASP A 98 -0.34 -2.12 -8.95
N VAL A 99 0.40 -2.98 -9.65
CA VAL A 99 0.16 -4.42 -9.79
C VAL A 99 1.38 -5.19 -9.33
N ALA A 100 1.15 -6.22 -8.53
CA ALA A 100 2.16 -7.12 -8.03
C ALA A 100 1.83 -8.56 -8.42
N LEU A 101 2.83 -9.30 -8.91
CA LEU A 101 2.82 -10.75 -8.91
C LEU A 101 3.71 -11.19 -7.74
N ILE A 102 3.10 -11.70 -6.66
CA ILE A 102 3.82 -12.15 -5.47
C ILE A 102 4.15 -13.63 -5.63
N VAL A 103 5.43 -13.98 -5.50
CA VAL A 103 5.94 -15.34 -5.70
C VAL A 103 6.85 -15.75 -4.54
N ASP A 104 7.07 -17.06 -4.39
CA ASP A 104 8.03 -17.58 -3.41
C ASP A 104 9.48 -17.19 -3.73
N ASP A 105 10.36 -17.40 -2.76
CA ASP A 105 11.78 -17.04 -2.84
C ASP A 105 12.47 -17.70 -4.04
N LYS A 106 12.25 -19.00 -4.25
CA LYS A 106 12.90 -19.73 -5.34
C LYS A 106 12.51 -19.14 -6.69
N THR A 107 11.21 -18.98 -6.90
CA THR A 107 10.63 -18.44 -8.13
C THR A 107 11.10 -17.00 -8.38
N PHE A 108 11.18 -16.20 -7.32
CA PHE A 108 11.69 -14.84 -7.40
C PHE A 108 13.15 -14.81 -7.87
N PHE A 109 14.04 -15.59 -7.23
CA PHE A 109 15.45 -15.59 -7.59
C PHE A 109 15.72 -16.21 -8.97
N ASP A 110 14.95 -17.22 -9.38
CA ASP A 110 15.01 -17.77 -10.76
C ASP A 110 14.64 -16.69 -11.80
N LEU A 111 13.62 -15.86 -11.53
CA LEU A 111 13.27 -14.72 -12.38
C LEU A 111 14.37 -13.64 -12.35
N ALA A 112 14.90 -13.34 -11.16
CA ALA A 112 15.93 -12.31 -10.98
C ALA A 112 17.21 -12.67 -11.73
N GLU A 113 17.63 -13.94 -11.72
CA GLU A 113 18.77 -14.42 -12.49
C GLU A 113 18.55 -14.25 -14.00
N ARG A 114 17.38 -14.64 -14.52
CA ARG A 114 17.00 -14.42 -15.93
C ARG A 114 16.96 -12.95 -16.31
N SER A 115 16.52 -12.08 -15.42
CA SER A 115 16.53 -10.64 -15.65
C SER A 115 17.96 -10.08 -15.65
N LEU A 116 18.80 -10.51 -14.69
CA LEU A 116 20.19 -10.07 -14.57
C LEU A 116 21.06 -10.54 -15.75
N SER A 117 20.79 -11.70 -16.36
CA SER A 117 21.54 -12.16 -17.53
C SER A 117 21.40 -11.22 -18.74
N ARG A 118 20.34 -10.41 -18.79
CA ARG A 118 20.09 -9.39 -19.82
C ARG A 118 20.76 -8.04 -19.50
N ALA A 119 21.30 -7.87 -18.30
CA ALA A 119 21.89 -6.63 -17.83
C ALA A 119 23.42 -6.81 -17.64
N PRO A 120 24.27 -6.29 -18.55
CA PRO A 120 25.70 -6.49 -18.49
C PRO A 120 26.33 -6.01 -17.18
N ASP A 121 27.40 -6.69 -16.78
CA ASP A 121 28.16 -6.35 -15.57
C ASP A 121 28.68 -4.90 -15.58
N GLY A 122 28.69 -4.28 -14.40
CA GLY A 122 29.15 -2.90 -14.22
C GLY A 122 28.17 -1.81 -14.65
N THR A 123 27.13 -2.12 -15.43
CA THR A 123 26.17 -1.13 -15.93
C THR A 123 25.32 -0.51 -14.81
N ARG A 124 24.91 0.76 -15.00
CA ARG A 124 23.97 1.43 -14.08
C ARG A 124 22.63 0.68 -13.97
N LEU A 125 22.19 0.06 -15.07
CA LEU A 125 21.00 -0.78 -15.10
C LEU A 125 21.15 -1.95 -14.12
N ARG A 126 22.21 -2.76 -14.27
CA ARG A 126 22.46 -3.90 -13.38
C ARG A 126 22.59 -3.49 -11.92
N LYS A 127 23.29 -2.40 -11.62
CA LYS A 127 23.40 -1.85 -10.25
C LYS A 127 22.02 -1.49 -9.67
N THR A 128 21.16 -0.89 -10.49
CA THR A 128 19.80 -0.52 -10.08
C THR A 128 18.92 -1.77 -9.85
N MET A 129 19.03 -2.78 -10.70
CA MET A 129 18.32 -4.05 -10.55
C MET A 129 18.74 -4.78 -9.28
N LEU A 130 20.05 -4.97 -9.08
CA LEU A 130 20.60 -5.60 -7.87
C LEU A 130 20.13 -4.88 -6.60
N ARG A 131 20.09 -3.55 -6.63
CA ARG A 131 19.56 -2.76 -5.52
C ARG A 131 18.10 -3.09 -5.23
N ARG A 132 17.22 -3.13 -6.23
CA ARG A 132 15.80 -3.50 -6.04
C ARG A 132 15.63 -4.94 -5.54
N ILE A 133 16.39 -5.87 -6.09
CA ILE A 133 16.38 -7.27 -5.70
C ILE A 133 16.78 -7.40 -4.22
N ASN A 134 17.92 -6.81 -3.83
CA ASN A 134 18.49 -6.99 -2.50
C ASN A 134 17.79 -6.16 -1.41
N GLU A 135 17.43 -4.91 -1.69
CA GLU A 135 16.85 -4.01 -0.68
C GLU A 135 15.33 -4.19 -0.55
N ASN A 136 14.65 -4.56 -1.63
CA ASN A 136 13.18 -4.55 -1.67
C ASN A 136 12.56 -5.91 -1.96
N GLY A 137 13.29 -6.87 -2.55
CA GLY A 137 12.71 -8.10 -3.08
C GLY A 137 11.79 -7.82 -4.26
N GLN A 138 12.21 -6.96 -5.20
CA GLN A 138 11.38 -6.49 -6.31
C GLN A 138 12.08 -6.60 -7.67
N LEU A 139 11.33 -7.02 -8.68
CA LEU A 139 11.63 -6.80 -10.10
C LEU A 139 10.58 -5.86 -10.71
N ALA A 140 11.01 -4.80 -11.38
CA ALA A 140 10.10 -3.87 -12.05
C ALA A 140 9.70 -4.38 -13.45
N SER A 141 8.62 -3.87 -14.06
CA SER A 141 8.19 -4.24 -15.43
C SER A 141 9.34 -4.27 -16.44
N PHE A 142 10.23 -3.28 -16.39
CA PHE A 142 11.36 -3.17 -17.31
C PHE A 142 12.36 -4.32 -17.13
N ASP A 143 12.54 -4.80 -15.90
CA ASP A 143 13.45 -5.90 -15.58
C ASP A 143 12.94 -7.23 -16.18
N LEU A 144 11.65 -7.33 -16.51
CA LEU A 144 11.02 -8.48 -17.15
C LEU A 144 11.22 -8.52 -18.67
N GLY A 145 11.71 -7.43 -19.27
CA GLY A 145 12.05 -7.34 -20.70
C GLY A 145 11.06 -6.52 -21.53
N THR A 146 11.46 -6.28 -22.79
CA THR A 146 10.69 -5.48 -23.76
C THR A 146 9.37 -6.14 -24.13
N ASP A 147 9.36 -7.46 -24.32
CA ASP A 147 8.17 -8.20 -24.73
C ASP A 147 7.09 -8.16 -23.64
N PHE A 148 7.49 -8.32 -22.37
CA PHE A 148 6.59 -8.09 -21.23
C PHE A 148 6.02 -6.67 -21.25
N THR A 149 6.87 -5.67 -21.49
CA THR A 149 6.44 -4.27 -21.53
C THR A 149 5.43 -4.02 -22.66
N HIS A 150 5.60 -4.64 -23.83
CA HIS A 150 4.66 -4.55 -24.94
C HIS A 150 3.33 -5.23 -24.60
N LEU A 151 3.34 -6.47 -24.11
CA LEU A 151 2.15 -7.20 -23.70
C LEU A 151 1.36 -6.46 -22.62
N ARG A 152 2.05 -5.89 -21.63
CA ARG A 152 1.41 -5.11 -20.57
C ARG A 152 0.71 -3.87 -21.14
N ARG A 153 1.37 -3.14 -22.04
CA ARG A 153 0.78 -1.95 -22.69
C ARG A 153 -0.47 -2.30 -23.50
N GLU A 154 -0.39 -3.38 -24.25
CA GLU A 154 -1.49 -3.86 -25.09
C GLU A 154 -2.69 -4.32 -24.26
N LEU A 155 -2.45 -5.15 -23.25
CA LEU A 155 -3.51 -5.87 -22.53
C LEU A 155 -3.98 -5.17 -21.25
N MET A 156 -3.19 -4.27 -20.67
CA MET A 156 -3.52 -3.58 -19.42
C MET A 156 -3.67 -2.08 -19.63
N ASP A 157 -2.60 -1.40 -20.06
CA ASP A 157 -2.56 0.07 -20.15
C ASP A 157 -3.66 0.59 -21.09
N SER A 158 -3.97 -0.11 -22.18
CA SER A 158 -5.01 0.27 -23.15
C SER A 158 -6.44 0.30 -22.58
N HIS A 159 -6.67 -0.30 -21.41
CA HIS A 159 -8.00 -0.45 -20.80
C HIS A 159 -8.27 0.52 -19.66
N VAL A 160 -7.28 1.34 -19.29
CA VAL A 160 -7.33 2.18 -18.10
C VAL A 160 -6.81 3.59 -18.37
N PRO A 161 -7.36 4.60 -17.70
CA PRO A 161 -6.88 5.98 -17.87
C PRO A 161 -5.64 6.29 -17.00
N HIS A 162 -5.19 5.33 -16.20
CA HIS A 162 -4.11 5.51 -15.23
C HIS A 162 -2.87 4.73 -15.68
N LYS A 163 -1.69 5.31 -15.46
CA LYS A 163 -0.44 4.60 -15.74
C LYS A 163 -0.34 3.36 -14.87
N VAL A 164 0.05 2.26 -15.49
CA VAL A 164 0.23 0.96 -14.82
C VAL A 164 1.68 0.84 -14.35
N GLN A 165 1.89 0.43 -13.11
CA GLN A 165 3.17 -0.09 -12.62
C GLN A 165 3.00 -1.57 -12.30
N PHE A 166 3.84 -2.41 -12.90
CA PHE A 166 3.83 -3.84 -12.64
C PHE A 166 5.16 -4.21 -11.98
N SER A 167 5.11 -5.06 -10.97
CA SER A 167 6.30 -5.65 -10.37
C SER A 167 6.10 -7.10 -9.99
N VAL A 168 7.17 -7.87 -10.01
CA VAL A 168 7.21 -9.16 -9.31
C VAL A 168 7.80 -8.90 -7.94
N LEU A 169 7.09 -9.34 -6.91
CA LEU A 169 7.50 -9.19 -5.51
C LEU A 169 7.85 -10.55 -4.94
N ARG A 170 8.96 -10.59 -4.20
CA ARG A 170 9.28 -11.70 -3.32
C ARG A 170 8.31 -11.70 -2.14
N ARG A 171 7.71 -12.85 -1.83
CA ARG A 171 6.86 -13.03 -0.65
C ARG A 171 7.63 -12.66 0.64
N GLY A 172 7.00 -11.89 1.51
CA GLY A 172 7.61 -11.33 2.71
C GLY A 172 8.61 -10.19 2.44
N GLY A 173 8.74 -9.74 1.18
CA GLY A 173 9.56 -8.60 0.80
C GLY A 173 8.99 -7.25 1.28
N LYS A 174 9.76 -6.19 1.13
CA LYS A 174 9.44 -4.85 1.66
C LYS A 174 8.08 -4.30 1.19
N PHE A 175 7.69 -4.63 -0.05
CA PHE A 175 6.45 -4.16 -0.67
C PHE A 175 5.32 -5.19 -0.61
N ASP A 176 5.55 -6.34 0.02
CA ASP A 176 4.52 -7.34 0.29
C ASP A 176 3.74 -6.98 1.58
N ASN A 177 3.09 -5.81 1.59
CA ASN A 177 2.51 -5.23 2.81
C ASN A 177 1.11 -4.62 2.64
N GLY A 178 0.38 -5.04 1.59
CA GLY A 178 -1.05 -4.80 1.41
C GLY A 178 -1.50 -3.33 1.47
N PRO A 179 -2.81 -3.05 1.53
CA PRO A 179 -3.88 -4.00 1.22
C PRO A 179 -3.77 -4.44 -0.24
N PHE A 180 -4.17 -5.68 -0.49
CA PHE A 180 -4.18 -6.30 -1.81
C PHE A 180 -5.61 -6.49 -2.29
N LEU A 181 -5.80 -6.33 -3.59
CA LEU A 181 -7.02 -6.68 -4.29
C LEU A 181 -6.68 -7.73 -5.35
N PRO A 182 -7.17 -8.99 -5.21
CA PRO A 182 -6.91 -10.04 -6.21
C PRO A 182 -7.36 -9.64 -7.62
N LEU A 183 -6.57 -10.07 -8.61
CA LEU A 183 -6.85 -9.93 -10.03
C LEU A 183 -7.25 -11.31 -10.59
N ASP A 184 -8.41 -11.80 -10.14
CA ASP A 184 -8.97 -13.09 -10.55
C ASP A 184 -9.71 -13.02 -11.90
#